data_AF-A0AAW8BE46-F1
#
_entry.id   AF-A0AAW8BE46-F1
#
_cell.length_a   1.000
_cell.length_b   1.000
_cell.length_c   1.000
_cell.angle_alpha   90.00
_cell.angle_beta   90.00
_cell.angle_gamma   90.00
#
_symmetry.space_group_name_H-M   'P 1'
#
loop_
_entity.id
_entity.type
_entity.pdbx_description
1 polymer ?
#
loop_
_entity_poly.entity_id
_entity_poly.type
_entity_poly.pdbx_seq_one_letter_code
_entity_poly.pdbx_strand_id
1 'polypeptide(L)' 'MKEYILKKERIFHFLSLALIAGSMFIPEPIQKLIVLVTGILGLLVLSSLKKQKTLVIIYLVLFFAAGIFYYFMMNGKMNF' A
#
# COMPACT_ATOMS: atom_id res chain seq x y z
N MET A 1 -2.05 -21.12 20.66
CA MET A 1 -1.03 -20.36 19.90
C MET A 1 -1.50 -19.83 18.53
N LYS A 2 -2.36 -20.52 17.79
CA LYS A 2 -2.83 -20.07 16.46
C LYS A 2 -3.65 -18.76 16.49
N GLU A 3 -4.44 -18.51 17.53
CA GLU A 3 -5.28 -17.30 17.65
C GLU A 3 -4.48 -16.00 17.81
N TYR A 4 -3.36 -16.03 18.51
CA TYR A 4 -2.50 -14.84 18.68
C TYR A 4 -1.86 -14.40 17.36
N ILE A 5 -1.52 -15.36 16.49
CA ILE A 5 -0.94 -15.09 15.16
C ILE A 5 -2.00 -14.46 14.26
N LEU A 6 -3.21 -15.03 14.23
CA LEU A 6 -4.36 -14.50 13.46
C LEU A 6 -4.77 -13.07 13.90
N LYS A 7 -4.62 -12.74 15.20
CA LYS A 7 -4.93 -11.41 15.72
C LYS A 7 -3.91 -10.36 15.28
N LYS A 8 -2.61 -10.70 15.31
CA LYS A 8 -1.52 -9.82 14.84
C LYS A 8 -1.62 -9.53 13.34
N GLU A 9 -1.99 -10.52 12.54
CA GLU A 9 -2.21 -10.34 11.10
C GLU A 9 -3.31 -9.32 10.79
N ARG A 10 -4.42 -9.37 11.55
CA ARG A 10 -5.54 -8.45 11.37
C ARG A 10 -5.15 -7.02 11.70
N ILE A 11 -4.35 -6.85 12.75
CA ILE A 11 -3.79 -5.54 13.15
C ILE A 11 -2.88 -5.00 12.04
N PHE A 12 -2.02 -5.83 11.45
CA PHE A 12 -1.12 -5.42 10.38
C PHE A 12 -1.85 -5.01 9.10
N HIS A 13 -2.92 -5.75 8.76
CA HIS A 13 -3.80 -5.41 7.65
C HIS A 13 -4.49 -4.06 7.89
N PHE A 14 -5.03 -3.87 9.10
CA PHE A 14 -5.72 -2.64 9.48
C PHE A 14 -4.77 -1.44 9.53
N LEU A 15 -3.54 -1.64 10.02
CA LEU A 15 -2.50 -0.61 10.04
C LEU A 15 -2.12 -0.17 8.62
N SER A 16 -1.97 -1.14 7.71
CA SER A 16 -1.64 -0.85 6.31
C SER A 16 -2.78 -0.15 5.58
N LEU A 17 -4.03 -0.54 5.85
CA LEU A 17 -5.21 0.19 5.37
C LEU A 17 -5.31 1.61 5.95
N ALA A 18 -4.99 1.79 7.23
CA ALA A 18 -4.97 3.09 7.89
C ALA A 18 -3.88 4.00 7.30
N LEU A 19 -2.70 3.45 6.96
CA LEU A 19 -1.65 4.18 6.23
C LEU A 19 -2.14 4.64 4.85
N ILE A 20 -2.78 3.75 4.08
CA ILE A 20 -3.32 4.12 2.76
C ILE A 20 -4.40 5.20 2.90
N ALA A 21 -5.34 5.05 3.82
CA ALA A 21 -6.38 6.06 4.07
C ALA A 21 -5.77 7.39 4.55
N GLY A 22 -4.80 7.33 5.48
CA GLY A 22 -4.09 8.48 6.00
C GLY A 22 -3.31 9.23 4.91
N SER A 23 -2.75 8.51 3.94
CA SER A 23 -2.04 9.13 2.81
C SER A 23 -2.93 10.09 2.00
N MET A 24 -4.25 9.85 1.95
CA MET A 24 -5.17 10.72 1.21
C MET A 24 -5.30 12.12 1.80
N PHE A 25 -5.00 12.28 3.09
CA PHE A 25 -5.07 13.55 3.80
C PHE A 25 -3.73 14.31 3.82
N ILE A 26 -2.66 13.75 3.25
CA ILE A 26 -1.35 14.39 3.20
C ILE A 26 -1.31 15.34 1.99
N PRO A 27 -1.07 16.65 2.21
CA PRO A 27 -1.03 17.64 1.13
C PRO A 27 0.27 17.57 0.32
N GLU A 28 1.37 17.16 0.96
CA GLU A 28 2.68 17.10 0.34
C GLU A 28 2.77 15.82 -0.53
N PRO A 29 2.90 15.95 -1.86
CA PRO A 29 2.69 14.85 -2.80
C PRO A 29 3.74 13.73 -2.65
N ILE A 30 4.97 14.08 -2.26
CA ILE A 30 6.04 13.11 -2.05
C ILE A 30 5.75 12.29 -0.79
N GLN A 31 5.43 12.95 0.33
CA GLN A 31 5.05 12.27 1.57
C GLN A 31 3.79 11.41 1.39
N LYS A 32 2.78 11.92 0.70
CA LYS A 32 1.57 11.17 0.35
C LYS A 32 1.92 9.86 -0.36
N LEU A 33 2.79 9.93 -1.36
CA LEU A 33 3.25 8.75 -2.09
C LEU A 33 4.07 7.79 -1.24
N ILE A 34 4.99 8.28 -0.43
CA ILE A 34 5.79 7.44 0.47
C ILE A 34 4.87 6.65 1.41
N VAL A 35 3.86 7.30 1.99
CA VAL A 35 2.89 6.66 2.90
C VAL A 35 1.98 5.67 2.17
N LEU A 36 1.52 6.02 0.96
CA LEU A 36 0.72 5.12 0.12
C LEU A 36 1.51 3.84 -0.23
N VAL A 37 2.75 4.01 -0.71
CA VAL A 37 3.62 2.91 -1.15
C VAL A 37 3.99 2.00 0.02
N THR A 38 4.31 2.57 1.18
CA THR A 38 4.57 1.79 2.40
C THR A 38 3.35 1.00 2.87
N GLY A 39 2.15 1.58 2.79
CA GLY A 39 0.90 0.87 3.06
C GLY A 39 0.64 -0.29 2.10
N ILE A 40 0.83 -0.08 0.79
CA ILE A 40 0.67 -1.14 -0.23
C ILE A 40 1.69 -2.26 -0.02
N LEU A 41 2.95 -1.93 0.27
CA LEU A 41 4.00 -2.93 0.57
C LEU A 41 3.66 -3.75 1.82
N GLY A 42 3.14 -3.13 2.87
CA GLY A 42 2.69 -3.81 4.07
C GLY A 42 1.60 -4.85 3.78
N LEU A 43 0.64 -4.52 2.92
CA LEU A 43 -0.40 -5.45 2.46
C LEU A 43 0.14 -6.54 1.55
N LEU A 44 1.13 -6.23 0.71
CA LEU A 44 1.74 -7.18 -0.21
C LEU A 44 2.52 -8.26 0.54
N VAL A 45 3.34 -7.86 1.53
CA VAL A 45 4.06 -8.79 2.41
C VAL A 45 3.08 -9.66 3.19
N LEU A 46 2.04 -9.06 3.77
CA LEU A 46 1.03 -9.81 4.52
C LEU A 46 0.28 -10.81 3.62
N SER A 47 -0.09 -10.42 2.41
CA SER A 47 -0.79 -11.29 1.45
C SER A 47 0.10 -12.43 0.95
N SER A 48 1.40 -12.16 0.78
CA SER A 48 2.41 -13.17 0.42
C SER A 48 2.57 -14.21 1.54
N LEU A 49 2.66 -13.76 2.79
CA LEU A 49 2.69 -14.65 3.96
C LEU A 49 1.42 -15.50 4.07
N LYS A 50 0.26 -14.95 3.71
CA LYS A 50 -1.01 -15.69 3.66
C LYS A 50 -1.15 -16.62 2.46
N LYS A 51 -0.17 -16.66 1.55
CA LYS A 51 -0.24 -17.39 0.26
C LYS A 51 -1.49 -17.04 -0.55
N GLN A 52 -2.06 -15.85 -0.34
CA GLN A 52 -3.26 -15.36 -1.04
C GLN A 52 -2.85 -14.81 -2.40
N LYS A 53 -2.64 -15.72 -3.36
CA LYS A 53 -2.11 -15.39 -4.70
C LYS A 53 -2.88 -14.25 -5.38
N THR A 54 -4.20 -14.26 -5.30
CA THR A 54 -5.06 -13.21 -5.90
C THR A 54 -4.76 -11.83 -5.32
N LEU A 55 -4.69 -11.71 -3.98
CA LEU A 55 -4.44 -10.43 -3.32
C LEU A 55 -3.02 -9.93 -3.54
N VAL A 56 -2.03 -10.83 -3.60
CA VAL A 56 -0.66 -10.48 -3.96
C VAL A 56 -0.62 -9.85 -5.35
N ILE A 57 -1.30 -10.43 -6.34
CA ILE A 57 -1.34 -9.89 -7.71
C ILE A 57 -2.01 -8.51 -7.70
N ILE A 58 -3.14 -8.35 -7.00
CA ILE A 58 -3.84 -7.05 -6.91
C ILE A 58 -2.93 -5.97 -6.31
N TYR A 59 -2.30 -6.24 -5.17
CA TYR A 59 -1.41 -5.26 -4.52
C TYR A 59 -0.16 -4.96 -5.35
N LEU A 60 0.33 -5.95 -6.09
CA LEU A 60 1.48 -5.78 -6.98
C LEU A 60 1.11 -4.88 -8.17
N VAL A 61 -0.06 -5.08 -8.77
CA VAL A 61 -0.59 -4.17 -9.81
C VAL A 61 -0.80 -2.76 -9.26
N LEU A 62 -1.38 -2.61 -8.07
CA LEU A 62 -1.53 -1.30 -7.41
C LEU A 62 -0.19 -0.61 -7.16
N PHE A 63 0.83 -1.38 -6.75
CA PHE A 63 2.17 -0.86 -6.51
C PHE A 63 2.79 -0.31 -7.79
N PHE A 64 2.72 -1.06 -8.89
CA PHE A 64 3.21 -0.58 -10.19
C PHE A 64 2.41 0.62 -10.70
N ALA A 65 1.08 0.61 -10.55
CA ALA A 65 0.24 1.74 -10.93
C ALA A 65 0.62 3.01 -10.15
N ALA A 66 0.84 2.91 -8.84
CA ALA A 66 1.30 4.03 -8.01
C ALA A 66 2.66 4.56 -8.45
N GLY A 67 3.61 3.67 -8.80
CA GLY A 67 4.93 4.06 -9.32
C GLY A 67 4.85 4.74 -10.69
N ILE A 68 3.99 4.25 -11.59
CA ILE A 68 3.75 4.87 -12.90
C ILE A 68 3.12 6.25 -12.71
N PHE A 69 2.08 6.37 -11.89
CA PHE A 69 1.46 7.65 -11.56
C PHE A 69 2.46 8.65 -10.99
N TYR A 70 3.34 8.20 -10.09
CA TYR A 70 4.42 9.03 -9.56
C TYR A 70 5.36 9.54 -10.64
N TYR A 71 5.81 8.66 -11.53
CA TYR A 71 6.70 9.03 -12.63
C TYR A 71 6.05 10.06 -13.57
N PHE A 72 4.76 9.92 -13.86
CA PHE A 72 4.02 10.92 -14.65
C PHE A 72 3.86 12.25 -13.93
N MET A 73 3.65 12.23 -12.61
CA MET A 73 3.51 13.43 -11.78
C MET A 73 4.85 14.18 -11.64
N MET A 74 5.96 13.48 -11.41
CA MET A 74 7.31 14.04 -11.30
C MET A 74 7.86 14.60 -12.63
N ASN A 75 7.54 13.96 -13.76
CA ASN A 75 7.98 14.45 -15.08
C ASN A 75 7.05 15.53 -15.67
N GLY A 76 6.15 16.11 -14.87
CA GLY A 76 5.30 17.23 -15.28
C GLY A 76 4.33 16.94 -16.42
N LYS A 77 4.10 15.67 -16.77
CA LYS A 77 3.11 15.28 -17.80
C LYS A 77 1.68 15.28 -17.29
N MET A 78 1.49 15.37 -15.97
CA MET A 78 0.20 15.64 -15.34
C MET A 78 0.29 16.96 -14.58
N ASN A 79 0.16 18.06 -15.33
CA ASN A 79 -0.20 19.34 -14.74
C ASN A 79 -1.68 19.24 -14.35
N PHE A 80 -1.94 19.15 -13.05
CA PHE A 80 -3.28 19.36 -12.48
C PHE A 80 -3.42 20.83 -12.09
#